data_AF-A0A957T724-F1
#
_entry.id   AF-A0A957T724-F1
#
_cell.length_a   1.000
_cell.length_b   1.000
_cell.length_c   1.000
_cell.angle_alpha   90.00
_cell.angle_beta   90.00
_cell.angle_gamma   90.00
#
_symmetry.space_group_name_H-M   'P 1'
#
loop_
_entity.id
_entity.type
_entity.pdbx_description
1 polymer ?
#
loop_
_entity_poly.entity_id
_entity_poly.type
_entity_poly.pdbx_seq_one_letter_code
_entity_poly.pdbx_strand_id
1 'polypeptide(L)'
;RGFRVAAIFDEDPQKIGAQVGALTVESTEVLAERIKELDAHIAVIAVPVQAAQRVADYLIECGITSILCYAPITLASPPHVRVEYIDPVIHFQHMTYYLG
;
A
#
# COMPACT_ATOMS: atom_id res chain seq x y z
N ARG A 1 11.02 -10.79 14.82
CA ARG A 1 11.44 -10.13 13.56
C ARG A 1 10.21 -9.43 13.03
N GLY A 2 10.18 -8.10 13.03
CA GLY A 2 8.97 -7.32 12.76
C GLY A 2 9.13 -6.44 11.53
N PHE A 3 7.99 -6.04 10.96
CA PHE A 3 7.93 -4.99 9.95
C PHE A 3 7.79 -3.64 10.65
N ARG A 4 8.44 -2.61 10.11
CA ARG A 4 8.25 -1.22 10.55
C ARG A 4 7.72 -0.43 9.35
N VAL A 5 6.60 0.25 9.54
CA VAL A 5 6.13 1.24 8.57
C VAL A 5 7.13 2.40 8.58
N ALA A 6 7.75 2.68 7.43
CA ALA A 6 8.81 3.68 7.31
C ALA A 6 8.28 5.06 6.88
N ALA A 7 7.21 5.08 6.09
CA ALA A 7 6.54 6.28 5.60
C ALA A 7 5.07 5.98 5.28
N ILE A 8 4.25 7.03 5.20
CA ILE A 8 2.83 6.98 4.81
C ILE A 8 2.62 8.11 3.81
N PHE A 9 1.89 7.84 2.73
CA PHE A 9 1.63 8.81 1.67
C PHE A 9 0.13 8.92 1.38
N ASP A 10 -0.33 10.12 1.02
CA ASP A 10 -1.66 10.36 0.48
C ASP A 10 -1.62 11.54 -0.50
N GLU A 11 -2.59 11.63 -1.40
CA GLU A 11 -2.75 12.77 -2.32
C GLU A 11 -3.73 13.81 -1.80
N ASP A 12 -4.53 13.47 -0.79
CA ASP A 12 -5.51 14.37 -0.17
C ASP A 12 -4.80 15.45 0.67
N PRO A 13 -4.88 16.75 0.28
CA PRO A 13 -4.25 17.84 1.01
C PRO A 13 -4.74 17.97 2.45
N GLN A 14 -5.91 17.44 2.78
CA GLN A 14 -6.44 17.45 4.15
C GLN A 14 -5.76 16.42 5.05
N LYS A 15 -5.15 15.38 4.48
CA LYS A 15 -4.44 14.33 5.23
C LYS A 15 -2.94 14.58 5.27
N ILE A 16 -2.37 15.20 4.23
CA ILE A 16 -0.94 15.52 4.18
C ILE A 16 -0.58 16.38 5.40
N GLY A 17 0.46 15.98 6.13
CA GLY A 17 0.87 16.60 7.39
C GLY A 17 0.20 16.05 8.65
N ALA A 18 -0.83 15.20 8.53
CA ALA A 18 -1.43 14.53 9.68
C ALA A 18 -0.45 13.53 10.32
N GLN A 19 -0.53 13.36 11.64
CA GLN A 19 0.25 12.35 12.36
C GLN A 19 -0.51 11.03 12.47
N VAL A 20 0.19 9.94 12.16
CA VAL A 20 -0.25 8.56 12.37
C VAL A 20 0.83 7.86 13.20
N GLY A 21 0.59 7.77 14.51
CA GLY A 21 1.59 7.30 15.45
C GLY A 21 2.81 8.21 15.46
N ALA A 22 3.97 7.68 15.07
CA ALA A 22 5.23 8.44 15.00
C ALA A 22 5.56 8.94 13.58
N LEU A 23 4.68 8.71 12.60
CA LEU A 23 4.89 9.11 11.21
C LEU A 23 3.98 10.28 10.85
N THR A 24 4.46 11.12 9.95
CA THR A 24 3.66 12.17 9.31
C THR A 24 3.27 11.69 7.92
N VAL A 25 2.02 11.93 7.52
CA VAL A 25 1.57 11.65 6.15
C VAL A 25 2.27 12.60 5.19
N GLU A 26 3.02 12.04 4.24
CA GLU A 26 3.77 12.77 3.22
C GLU A 26 2.94 12.87 1.92
N SER A 27 3.25 13.86 1.08
CA SER A 27 2.65 13.96 -0.27
C SER A 27 3.16 12.83 -1.16
N THR A 28 2.31 12.29 -2.04
CA THR A 28 2.74 11.34 -3.08
C THR A 28 3.75 11.95 -4.08
N GLU A 29 3.86 13.27 -4.15
CA GLU A 29 4.86 13.96 -4.99
C GLU A 29 6.31 13.62 -4.62
N VAL A 30 6.59 13.33 -3.34
CA VAL A 30 7.93 12.98 -2.87
C VAL A 30 8.17 11.46 -2.81
N LEU A 31 7.17 10.65 -3.18
CA LEU A 31 7.18 9.21 -2.98
C LEU A 31 8.41 8.52 -3.61
N ALA A 32 8.78 8.88 -4.83
CA ALA A 32 9.91 8.27 -5.53
C ALA A 32 11.24 8.51 -4.81
N GLU A 33 11.47 9.75 -4.33
CA GLU A 33 12.65 10.11 -3.55
C GLU A 33 12.68 9.32 -2.24
N ARG A 34 11.55 9.29 -1.53
CA ARG A 34 11.43 8.63 -0.23
C ARG A 34 11.63 7.11 -0.32
N ILE A 35 11.11 6.45 -1.36
CA ILE A 35 11.34 5.02 -1.59
C ILE A 35 12.83 4.73 -1.71
N LYS A 36 13.56 5.56 -2.45
CA LYS A 36 15.00 5.42 -2.64
C LYS A 36 15.78 5.69 -1.35
N GLU A 37 15.45 6.75 -0.63
CA GLU A 37 16.11 7.10 0.64
C GLU A 37 15.92 6.04 1.72
N LEU A 38 14.75 5.43 1.75
CA LEU A 38 14.38 4.42 2.74
C LEU A 38 14.82 3.00 2.36
N ASP A 39 15.37 2.81 1.15
CA ASP A 39 15.66 1.50 0.55
C ASP A 39 14.45 0.55 0.66
N ALA A 40 13.27 1.08 0.31
CA ALA A 40 12.01 0.38 0.47
C ALA A 40 11.82 -0.63 -0.67
N HIS A 41 11.45 -1.87 -0.31
CA HIS A 41 11.14 -2.94 -1.27
C HIS A 41 9.71 -3.46 -1.19
N ILE A 42 8.99 -3.12 -0.11
CA ILE A 42 7.61 -3.55 0.17
C ILE A 42 6.73 -2.30 0.27
N ALA A 43 5.61 -2.30 -0.44
CA ALA A 43 4.58 -1.26 -0.33
C ALA A 43 3.20 -1.86 0.00
N VAL A 44 2.36 -1.07 0.66
CA VAL A 44 0.96 -1.41 0.92
C VAL A 44 0.07 -0.43 0.16
N ILE A 45 -0.87 -0.95 -0.64
CA ILE A 45 -1.84 -0.16 -1.40
C ILE A 45 -3.19 -0.26 -0.68
N ALA A 46 -3.64 0.88 -0.14
CA ALA A 46 -4.92 1.04 0.55
C ALA A 46 -5.75 2.20 -0.03
N VAL A 47 -5.65 2.40 -1.34
CA VAL A 47 -6.36 3.46 -2.08
C VAL A 47 -7.67 2.93 -2.70
N PRO A 48 -8.59 3.80 -3.15
CA PRO A 48 -9.76 3.38 -3.91
C PRO A 48 -9.39 2.56 -5.16
N VAL A 49 -10.29 1.65 -5.55
CA VAL A 49 -10.15 0.75 -6.71
C VAL A 49 -9.67 1.47 -7.97
N GLN A 50 -10.21 2.67 -8.24
CA GLN A 50 -9.94 3.44 -9.45
C GLN A 50 -8.50 3.99 -9.51
N ALA A 51 -7.82 4.08 -8.36
CA ALA A 51 -6.44 4.56 -8.27
C ALA A 51 -5.42 3.42 -8.15
N ALA A 52 -5.84 2.24 -7.70
CA ALA A 52 -4.93 1.18 -7.26
C ALA A 52 -3.95 0.68 -8.35
N GLN A 53 -4.39 0.52 -9.61
CA GLN A 53 -3.48 0.14 -10.71
C GLN A 53 -2.41 1.21 -10.96
N ARG A 54 -2.81 2.47 -11.07
CA ARG A 54 -1.89 3.59 -11.32
C ARG A 54 -0.85 3.72 -10.20
N VAL A 55 -1.28 3.55 -8.95
CA VAL A 55 -0.38 3.56 -7.79
C VAL A 55 0.58 2.37 -7.84
N ALA A 56 0.10 1.17 -8.18
CA ALA A 56 0.96 0.00 -8.31
C ALA A 56 2.02 0.19 -9.40
N ASP A 57 1.64 0.68 -10.58
CA ASP A 57 2.57 0.96 -11.68
C ASP A 57 3.66 1.94 -11.23
N TYR A 58 3.26 3.03 -10.56
CA TYR A 58 4.21 4.03 -10.07
C TYR A 58 5.17 3.48 -9.00
N LEU A 59 4.66 2.67 -8.07
CA LEU A 59 5.50 1.99 -7.06
C LEU A 59 6.53 1.05 -7.73
N ILE A 60 6.11 0.31 -8.75
CA ILE A 60 6.97 -0.61 -9.51
C ILE A 60 8.07 0.18 -10.25
N GLU A 61 7.71 1.29 -10.89
CA GLU A 61 8.67 2.20 -11.53
C GLU A 61 9.70 2.75 -10.53
N CYS A 62 9.29 2.97 -9.27
CA CYS A 62 10.17 3.40 -8.18
C CYS A 62 11.04 2.27 -7.59
N GLY A 63 10.89 1.03 -8.07
CA GLY A 63 11.71 -0.12 -7.64
C GLY A 63 11.09 -1.00 -6.57
N ILE A 64 9.80 -0.82 -6.23
CA ILE A 64 9.08 -1.73 -5.34
C ILE A 64 8.87 -3.07 -6.05
N THR A 65 9.24 -4.15 -5.38
CA THR A 65 9.14 -5.52 -5.92
C THR A 65 8.12 -6.39 -5.17
N SER A 66 7.58 -5.89 -4.06
CA SER A 66 6.55 -6.57 -3.27
C SER A 66 5.43 -5.62 -2.89
N ILE A 67 4.20 -5.95 -3.24
CA ILE A 67 3.01 -5.12 -2.99
C ILE A 67 1.99 -5.93 -2.20
N LEU A 68 1.46 -5.35 -1.14
CA LEU A 68 0.28 -5.82 -0.44
C LEU A 68 -0.91 -4.95 -0.83
N CYS A 69 -1.89 -5.49 -1.54
CA CYS A 69 -3.04 -4.75 -2.05
C CYS A 69 -4.30 -5.04 -1.23
N TYR A 70 -4.92 -3.98 -0.68
CA TYR A 70 -6.22 -4.05 0.00
C TYR A 70 -7.40 -3.69 -0.92
N ALA A 71 -7.13 -3.16 -2.11
CA ALA A 71 -8.20 -2.84 -3.05
C ALA A 71 -8.75 -4.14 -3.69
N PRO A 72 -10.07 -4.30 -3.86
CA PRO A 72 -10.69 -5.47 -4.45
C PRO A 72 -10.55 -5.48 -5.99
N ILE A 73 -9.30 -5.54 -6.46
CA ILE A 73 -8.95 -5.66 -7.88
C ILE A 73 -7.81 -6.64 -8.10
N THR A 74 -7.65 -7.10 -9.34
CA THR A 74 -6.43 -7.76 -9.79
C THR A 74 -5.52 -6.73 -10.45
N LEU A 75 -4.32 -6.54 -9.90
CA LEU A 75 -3.29 -5.68 -10.45
C LEU A 75 -2.55 -6.39 -11.60
N ALA A 76 -2.39 -5.70 -12.72
CA ALA A 76 -1.41 -6.09 -13.74
C ALA A 76 -0.01 -5.74 -13.21
N SER A 77 0.90 -6.72 -13.19
CA SER A 77 2.28 -6.52 -12.73
C SER A 77 3.24 -7.43 -13.50
N PRO A 78 4.52 -7.03 -13.66
CA PRO A 78 5.52 -7.85 -14.32
C PRO A 78 5.91 -9.07 -13.46
N PRO A 79 6.47 -10.14 -14.04
CA PRO A 79 6.72 -11.41 -13.32
C PRO A 79 7.67 -11.32 -12.11
N HIS A 80 8.49 -10.27 -12.03
CA HIS A 80 9.43 -10.06 -10.92
C HIS A 80 8.81 -9.31 -9.74
N VAL A 81 7.57 -8.84 -9.86
CA VAL A 81 6.83 -8.16 -8.79
C VAL A 81 5.86 -9.14 -8.15
N ARG A 82 5.96 -9.30 -6.84
CA ARG A 82 5.03 -10.12 -6.07
C ARG A 82 3.89 -9.25 -5.55
N VAL A 83 2.66 -9.65 -5.85
CA VAL A 83 1.47 -8.99 -5.32
C VAL A 83 0.70 -9.98 -4.45
N GLU A 84 0.48 -9.61 -3.19
CA GLU A 84 -0.39 -10.32 -2.26
C GLU A 84 -1.66 -9.49 -2.05
N TYR A 85 -2.82 -10.15 -2.05
CA TYR A 85 -4.11 -9.49 -1.89
C TYR A 85 -4.67 -9.80 -0.50
N ILE A 86 -5.13 -8.78 0.21
CA ILE A 86 -5.87 -8.94 1.46
C ILE A 86 -7.24 -8.32 1.29
N ASP A 87 -8.27 -9.16 1.43
CA ASP A 87 -9.64 -8.71 1.61
C ASP A 87 -10.08 -8.98 3.05
N PRO A 88 -10.14 -7.97 3.93
CA PRO A 88 -10.60 -8.14 5.30
C PRO A 88 -12.04 -8.66 5.37
N VAL A 89 -12.88 -8.36 4.38
CA VAL A 89 -14.30 -8.74 4.37
C VAL A 89 -14.45 -10.25 4.26
N ILE A 90 -13.66 -10.91 3.41
CA ILE A 90 -13.64 -12.38 3.31
C ILE A 90 -13.24 -13.01 4.65
N HIS A 91 -12.28 -12.41 5.35
CA HIS A 91 -11.86 -12.90 6.67
C HIS A 91 -12.99 -12.76 7.70
N PHE A 92 -13.70 -11.63 7.73
CA PHE A 92 -14.86 -11.46 8.60
C PHE A 92 -15.99 -12.45 8.28
N GLN A 93 -16.31 -12.67 7.00
CA GLN A 93 -17.31 -13.66 6.59
C GLN A 93 -16.94 -15.07 7.09
N HIS A 94 -15.68 -15.48 6.92
CA HIS A 94 -15.19 -16.73 7.47
C HIS A 94 -15.32 -16.81 8.98
N MET A 95 -15.04 -15.72 9.71
CA MET A 95 -15.21 -15.68 11.16
C MET A 95 -16.67 -15.81 11.57
N THR A 96 -17.61 -15.20 10.84
CA THR A 96 -19.05 -15.31 11.16
C THR A 96 -19.60 -16.73 11.05
N TYR A 97 -19.02 -17.59 10.21
CA TYR A 97 -19.39 -19.01 10.14
C TYR A 97 -19.19 -19.75 11.47
N TYR A 98 -18.18 -19.36 12.26
CA TYR A 98 -17.86 -19.97 13.56
C TYR A 98 -18.57 -19.32 14.75
N LEU A 99 -19.38 -18.29 14.52
CA LEU A 99 -20.21 -17.65 15.55
C LEU A 99 -21.60 -18.29 15.66
N GLY A 100 -21.91 -19.26 14.79
CA GLY A 100 -23.14 -20.06 14.79
C GLY A 100 -22.93 -21.47 15.33
#